data_AF-A0A7C6JER0-F1
#
_entry.id   AF-A0A7C6JER0-F1
#
_cell.length_a   1.000
_cell.length_b   1.000
_cell.length_c   1.000
_cell.angle_alpha   90.00
_cell.angle_beta   90.00
_cell.angle_gamma   90.00
#
_symmetry.space_group_name_H-M   'P 1'
#
loop_
_entity.id
_entity.type
_entity.pdbx_description
1 polymer ?
#
loop_
_entity_poly.entity_id
_entity_poly.type
_entity_poly.pdbx_seq_one_letter_code
_entity_poly.pdbx_strand_id
1 'polypeptide(L)'
;MKLSVCGLDCSECDFHQTLCAGCREVEGKPFWTEIGCELFSCSLEKNFNNCGDCLELPCKMFIELKDPNISDEEHLKEIENRVNRLKRIN
;
A
#
# COMPACT_ATOMS: atom_id res chain seq x y z
N MET A 1 -9.72 5.88 -10.19
CA MET A 1 -8.63 5.18 -9.51
C MET A 1 -8.95 5.13 -8.03
N LYS A 2 -9.15 3.93 -7.45
CA LYS A 2 -9.31 3.76 -6.00
C LYS A 2 -7.96 3.30 -5.46
N LEU A 3 -7.26 4.17 -4.72
CA LEU A 3 -5.94 3.83 -4.17
C LEU A 3 -6.04 3.29 -2.75
N SER A 4 -5.21 2.31 -2.44
CA SER A 4 -4.92 1.94 -1.06
C SER A 4 -4.06 3.02 -0.38
N VAL A 5 -3.94 2.93 0.95
CA VAL A 5 -3.06 3.80 1.76
C VAL A 5 -1.62 3.80 1.25
N CYS A 6 -1.13 2.69 0.70
CA CYS A 6 0.23 2.56 0.20
C CYS A 6 0.37 2.75 -1.32
N GLY A 7 -0.69 3.22 -2.00
CA GLY A 7 -0.65 3.56 -3.43
C GLY A 7 -0.93 2.42 -4.41
N LEU A 8 -1.35 1.24 -3.92
CA LEU A 8 -1.83 0.17 -4.80
C LEU A 8 -3.13 0.60 -5.46
N ASP A 9 -3.29 0.26 -6.74
CA ASP A 9 -4.54 0.51 -7.46
C ASP A 9 -5.55 -0.61 -7.20
N CYS A 10 -6.51 -0.35 -6.31
CA CYS A 10 -7.58 -1.31 -6.02
C CYS A 10 -8.56 -1.50 -7.19
N SER A 11 -8.56 -0.63 -8.20
CA SER A 11 -9.36 -0.86 -9.41
C SER A 11 -8.74 -1.88 -10.37
N GLU A 12 -7.46 -2.21 -10.22
CA GLU A 12 -6.76 -3.24 -11.01
C GLU A 12 -6.46 -4.50 -10.18
N CYS A 13 -6.99 -4.60 -8.96
CA CYS A 13 -6.71 -5.70 -8.03
C CYS A 13 -7.87 -6.70 -8.02
N ASP A 14 -7.60 -7.93 -8.46
CA ASP A 14 -8.60 -9.02 -8.52
C ASP A 14 -9.17 -9.42 -7.14
N PHE A 15 -8.46 -9.11 -6.06
CA PHE A 15 -8.92 -9.38 -4.69
C PHE A 15 -9.89 -8.32 -4.16
N HIS A 16 -9.91 -7.12 -4.74
CA HIS A 16 -10.76 -6.05 -4.26
C HIS A 16 -12.22 -6.34 -4.59
N GLN A 17 -13.10 -6.18 -3.60
CA GLN A 17 -14.53 -6.56 -3.63
C GLN A 17 -14.80 -8.07 -3.74
N THR A 18 -13.78 -8.92 -3.65
CA THR A 18 -13.93 -10.39 -3.57
C THR A 18 -13.47 -10.91 -2.22
N LEU A 19 -12.16 -10.86 -1.95
CA LEU A 19 -11.52 -11.26 -0.68
C LEU A 19 -11.08 -10.05 0.17
N CYS A 20 -11.15 -8.85 -0.38
CA CYS A 20 -10.68 -7.62 0.28
C CYS A 20 -11.68 -6.48 0.07
N ALA A 21 -12.20 -5.90 1.15
CA ALA A 21 -13.09 -4.73 1.07
C ALA A 21 -12.34 -3.39 0.86
N GLY A 22 -11.02 -3.39 1.03
CA GLY A 22 -10.18 -2.19 1.01
C GLY A 22 -9.52 -1.95 2.37
N CYS A 23 -8.30 -1.40 2.36
CA CYS A 23 -7.47 -1.30 3.56
C CYS A 23 -8.10 -0.52 4.72
N ARG A 24 -8.95 0.48 4.47
CA ARG A 24 -9.63 1.22 5.55
C ARG A 24 -10.82 0.43 6.09
N GLU A 25 -11.56 -0.21 5.19
CA GLU A 25 -12.74 -1.00 5.46
C GLU A 25 -12.41 -2.26 6.28
N VAL A 26 -11.21 -2.81 6.10
CA VAL A 26 -10.68 -3.93 6.89
C VAL A 26 -9.71 -3.48 8.01
N GLU A 27 -9.64 -2.19 8.32
CA GLU A 27 -8.79 -1.62 9.38
C GLU A 27 -7.32 -2.09 9.31
N GLY A 28 -6.78 -2.15 8.09
CA GLY A 28 -5.40 -2.57 7.86
C GLY A 28 -5.16 -4.08 7.95
N LYS A 29 -6.20 -4.91 8.07
CA LYS A 29 -6.13 -6.38 8.18
C LYS A 29 -6.74 -7.08 6.96
N PRO A 30 -6.10 -6.99 5.77
CA PRO A 30 -6.54 -7.72 4.60
C PRO A 30 -6.31 -9.24 4.76
N PHE A 31 -6.92 -10.03 3.89
CA PHE A 31 -6.94 -11.50 3.96
C PHE A 31 -5.58 -12.21 4.00
N TRP A 32 -4.48 -11.54 3.65
CA TRP A 32 -3.15 -12.14 3.59
C TRP A 32 -2.33 -12.01 4.88
N THR A 33 -2.83 -11.31 5.91
CA THR A 33 -2.13 -11.13 7.19
C THR A 33 -3.08 -11.21 8.39
N GLU A 34 -2.67 -11.97 9.41
CA GLU A 34 -3.36 -12.04 10.70
C GLU A 34 -2.98 -10.88 11.64
N ILE A 35 -1.78 -10.32 11.45
CA ILE A 35 -1.23 -9.25 12.32
C ILE A 35 -1.52 -7.84 11.80
N GLY A 36 -2.02 -7.73 10.56
CA GLY A 36 -2.25 -6.46 9.88
C GLY A 36 -1.08 -6.00 9.02
N CYS A 37 -1.33 -4.96 8.21
CA CYS A 37 -0.38 -4.36 7.28
C CYS A 37 0.37 -3.21 7.96
N GLU A 38 1.70 -3.32 7.97
CA GLU A 38 2.61 -2.39 8.65
C GLU A 38 2.54 -0.97 8.08
N LEU A 39 2.38 -0.83 6.75
CA LEU A 39 2.25 0.47 6.11
C LEU A 39 0.96 1.19 6.49
N PHE A 40 -0.13 0.44 6.68
CA PHE A 40 -1.39 1.00 7.15
C PHE A 40 -1.26 1.48 8.59
N SER A 41 -0.78 0.62 9.49
CA SER A 41 -0.55 0.99 10.89
C SER A 41 0.37 2.20 11.03
N CYS A 42 1.49 2.21 10.31
CA CYS A 42 2.43 3.33 10.29
C CYS A 42 1.77 4.64 9.83
N SER A 43 0.90 4.60 8.81
CA SER A 43 0.16 5.79 8.36
C SER A 43 -0.78 6.31 9.45
N LEU A 44 -1.49 5.42 10.15
CA LEU A 44 -2.40 5.81 11.23
C LEU A 44 -1.65 6.41 12.41
N GLU A 45 -0.56 5.77 12.84
CA GLU A 45 0.28 6.25 13.95
C GLU A 45 0.87 7.64 13.68
N LYS A 46 1.22 7.92 12.42
CA LYS A 46 1.72 9.23 11.98
C LYS A 46 0.62 10.23 11.62
N ASN A 47 -0.65 9.86 11.77
CA ASN A 47 -1.81 10.65 11.37
C ASN A 47 -1.77 11.09 9.88
N PHE A 48 -1.30 10.19 9.03
CA PHE A 48 -1.25 10.36 7.58
C PHE A 48 -2.52 9.79 6.94
N ASN A 49 -3.02 10.48 5.92
CA ASN A 49 -4.05 9.94 5.05
C ASN A 49 -3.50 8.77 4.26
N ASN A 50 -2.31 8.91 3.68
CA ASN A 50 -1.68 7.87 2.88
C ASN A 50 -0.15 7.98 2.96
N CYS A 51 0.57 6.99 2.43
CA CYS A 51 2.04 7.01 2.48
C CYS A 51 2.67 8.20 1.72
N GLY A 52 1.93 8.87 0.83
CA GLY A 52 2.30 10.11 0.16
C GLY A 52 2.54 11.29 1.10
N ASP A 53 1.91 11.29 2.29
CA ASP A 53 2.13 12.33 3.30
C ASP A 53 3.51 12.19 3.97
N CYS A 54 4.18 11.05 3.77
CA CYS A 54 5.52 10.80 4.30
C CYS A 54 6.59 11.51 3.46
N LEU A 55 7.33 12.43 4.07
CA LEU A 55 8.45 13.13 3.43
C LEU A 55 9.60 12.21 3.00
N GLU A 56 9.68 11.02 3.59
CA GLU A 56 10.69 10.01 3.27
C GLU A 56 10.23 9.03 2.18
N LEU A 57 9.06 9.21 1.56
CA LEU A 57 8.53 8.28 0.56
C LEU A 57 9.41 8.24 -0.72
N PRO A 58 9.84 7.04 -1.20
CA PRO A 58 9.66 5.72 -0.60
C PRO A 58 10.62 5.47 0.57
N CYS A 59 10.07 5.25 1.76
CA CYS A 59 10.89 5.01 2.95
C CYS A 59 11.30 3.54 3.04
N LYS A 60 12.26 3.22 3.93
CA LYS A 60 12.78 1.85 4.10
C LYS A 60 11.69 0.78 4.26
N MET A 61 10.73 1.01 5.16
CA MET A 61 9.60 0.08 5.38
C MET A 61 8.77 -0.15 4.11
N PHE A 62 8.55 0.90 3.31
CA PHE A 62 7.81 0.81 2.05
C PHE A 62 8.55 -0.05 1.02
N ILE A 63 9.88 0.09 0.97
CA ILE A 63 10.74 -0.66 0.04
C ILE A 63 10.88 -2.12 0.49
N GLU A 64 11.00 -2.38 1.79
CA GLU A 64 11.22 -3.73 2.32
C GLU A 64 9.95 -4.59 2.32
N LEU A 65 8.75 -3.99 2.30
CA LEU A 65 7.49 -4.72 2.24
C LEU A 65 7.22 -5.24 0.81
N LYS A 66 7.91 -6.31 0.45
CA LYS A 66 7.83 -7.01 -0.83
C LYS A 66 6.87 -8.21 -0.75
N ASP A 67 6.06 -8.40 -1.80
CA ASP A 67 5.33 -9.65 -1.99
C ASP A 67 6.32 -10.79 -2.33
N PRO A 68 6.38 -11.88 -1.53
CA PRO A 68 7.32 -12.97 -1.76
C PRO A 68 7.08 -13.72 -3.09
N ASN A 69 5.93 -13.53 -3.73
CA ASN A 69 5.55 -14.21 -4.97
C ASN A 69 5.98 -13.46 -6.25
N ILE A 70 6.57 -12.27 -6.14
CA ILE A 70 7.04 -11.49 -7.29
C ILE A 70 8.57 -11.35 -7.30
N SER A 71 9.13 -11.09 -8.47
CA SER A 71 10.56 -10.80 -8.63
C SER A 71 10.96 -9.46 -8.00
N ASP A 72 12.26 -9.25 -7.78
CA ASP A 72 12.77 -7.96 -7.32
C ASP A 72 12.53 -6.85 -8.36
N GLU A 73 12.60 -7.17 -9.65
CA GLU A 73 12.33 -6.23 -10.74
C GLU A 73 10.88 -5.76 -10.74
N GLU A 74 9.92 -6.69 -10.63
CA GLU A 74 8.49 -6.36 -10.53
C GLU A 74 8.19 -5.53 -9.28
N HIS A 75 8.82 -5.88 -8.15
CA HIS A 75 8.67 -5.13 -6.90
C HIS A 75 9.17 -3.69 -7.01
N LEU A 76 10.37 -3.48 -7.55
CA LEU A 76 10.94 -2.14 -7.75
C LEU A 76 10.10 -1.31 -8.70
N LYS A 77 9.58 -1.92 -9.78
CA LYS A 77 8.66 -1.27 -10.71
C LYS A 77 7.36 -0.86 -10.03
N GLU A 78 6.79 -1.71 -9.17
CA GLU A 78 5.56 -1.38 -8.47
C GLU A 78 5.78 -0.33 -7.37
N ILE A 79 6.94 -0.29 -6.72
CA ILE A 79 7.34 0.83 -5.85
C ILE A 79 7.28 2.14 -6.62
N GLU A 80 7.89 2.20 -7.81
CA GLU A 80 7.87 3.41 -8.65
C GLU A 80 6.43 3.82 -9.01
N ASN A 81 5.61 2.86 -9.46
CA ASN A 81 4.20 3.12 -9.79
C ASN A 81 3.42 3.68 -8.61
N ARG A 82 3.53 3.05 -7.43
CA ARG A 82 2.84 3.47 -6.21
C ARG A 82 3.29 4.86 -5.77
N VAL A 83 4.59 5.15 -5.78
CA VAL A 83 5.14 6.48 -5.47
C VAL A 83 4.59 7.53 -6.44
N ASN A 84 4.58 7.24 -7.74
CA ASN A 84 4.05 8.14 -8.76
C ASN A 84 2.55 8.40 -8.57
N ARG A 85 1.76 7.38 -8.23
CA ARG A 85 0.33 7.52 -7.93
C ARG A 85 0.10 8.38 -6.70
N LEU A 86 0.84 8.13 -5.60
CA LEU A 86 0.74 8.87 -4.35
C LEU A 86 1.12 10.36 -4.52
N LYS A 87 2.19 10.66 -5.24
CA LYS A 87 2.63 12.05 -5.52
C LYS A 87 1.65 12.86 -6.38
N ARG A 88 0.70 12.22 -7.06
CA ARG A 88 -0.31 12.92 -7.88
C ARG A 88 -1.56 13.30 -7.10
N ILE A 89 -1.78 12.69 -5.94
CA ILE A 89 -2.99 12.89 -5.13
C ILE A 89 -2.71 13.64 -3.82
N ASN A 90 -1.46 14.01 -3.61
CA ASN A 90 -0.94 14.78 -2.48
C ASN A 90 -0.45 16.14 -2.98
#